data_AF-A0A0C1JEA3-F1
#
_entry.id   AF-A0A0C1JEA3-F1
#
_cell.length_a   1.000
_cell.length_b   1.000
_cell.length_c   1.000
_cell.angle_alpha   90.00
_cell.angle_beta   90.00
_cell.angle_gamma   90.00
#
_symmetry.space_group_name_H-M   'P 1'
#
loop_
_entity.id
_entity.type
_entity.pdbx_description
1 polymer ?
#
loop_
_entity_poly.entity_id
_entity_poly.type
_entity_poly.pdbx_seq_one_letter_code
_entity_poly.pdbx_strand_id
1 'polypeptide(L)'
;MNRISRNLTTIYRTERLIARRRLAVVQQQTILMILAGIAALAGLVSLNIAFYFALNTWMSATYAAAILALGNLLLAVLFALFSKGISAEQEIAPAVELRDMAIAEIEDDLENMATDARELVQAVKNIGANPLGSIPALLLPIISALLKEKRGN
;
A
#
# COMPACT_ATOMS: atom_id res chain seq x y z
N MET A 1 -35.94 -6.10 5.34
CA MET A 1 -34.53 -5.64 5.18
C MET A 1 -33.98 -6.23 3.89
N ASN A 2 -33.54 -5.38 2.96
CA ASN A 2 -33.08 -5.80 1.63
C ASN A 2 -31.77 -6.60 1.74
N ARG A 3 -31.57 -7.64 0.92
CA ARG A 3 -30.38 -8.53 1.01
C ARG A 3 -29.06 -7.76 0.93
N ILE A 4 -29.06 -6.67 0.16
CA ILE A 4 -27.94 -5.75 -0.02
C ILE A 4 -27.54 -5.08 1.31
N SER A 5 -28.49 -4.57 2.10
CA SER A 5 -28.15 -3.87 3.34
C SER A 5 -27.57 -4.80 4.41
N ARG A 6 -28.05 -6.04 4.47
CA ARG A 6 -27.49 -7.07 5.37
C ARG A 6 -26.05 -7.42 4.98
N ASN A 7 -25.78 -7.64 3.69
CA ASN A 7 -24.44 -7.96 3.22
C ASN A 7 -23.46 -6.81 3.45
N LEU A 8 -23.87 -5.56 3.19
CA LEU A 8 -23.03 -4.38 3.43
C LEU A 8 -22.68 -4.23 4.92
N THR A 9 -23.65 -4.48 5.80
CA THR A 9 -23.44 -4.41 7.26
C THR A 9 -22.49 -5.51 7.73
N THR A 10 -22.60 -6.71 7.16
CA THR A 10 -21.65 -7.80 7.40
C THR A 10 -20.25 -7.39 6.95
N ILE A 11 -20.07 -6.95 5.70
CA ILE A 11 -18.77 -6.51 5.16
C ILE A 11 -18.16 -5.44 6.06
N TYR A 12 -18.91 -4.39 6.39
CA TYR A 12 -18.42 -3.31 7.24
C TYR A 12 -17.98 -3.79 8.64
N ARG A 13 -18.75 -4.69 9.27
CA ARG A 13 -18.38 -5.24 10.58
C ARG A 13 -17.12 -6.08 10.50
N THR A 14 -16.99 -6.90 9.47
CA THR A 14 -15.82 -7.78 9.28
C THR A 14 -14.57 -6.95 8.99
N GLU A 15 -14.64 -5.98 8.08
CA GLU A 15 -13.54 -5.06 7.76
C GLU A 15 -13.08 -4.28 9.00
N ARG A 16 -14.03 -3.75 9.78
CA ARG A 16 -13.72 -3.06 11.04
C ARG A 16 -13.04 -3.97 12.05
N LEU A 17 -13.43 -5.24 12.13
CA LEU A 17 -12.81 -6.22 13.04
C LEU A 17 -11.38 -6.56 12.60
N ILE A 18 -11.18 -6.79 11.29
CA ILE A 18 -9.87 -7.08 10.69
C ILE A 18 -8.92 -5.90 10.92
N ALA A 19 -9.35 -4.68 10.59
CA ALA A 19 -8.55 -3.47 10.78
C ALA A 19 -8.15 -3.28 12.25
N ARG A 20 -9.10 -3.44 13.19
CA ARG A 20 -8.81 -3.34 14.63
C ARG A 20 -7.82 -4.40 15.11
N ARG A 21 -7.96 -5.65 14.65
CA ARG A 21 -7.04 -6.72 15.04
C ARG A 21 -5.65 -6.48 14.47
N ARG A 22 -5.55 -6.07 13.20
CA ARG A 22 -4.27 -5.73 12.56
C ARG A 22 -3.55 -4.60 13.31
N LEU A 23 -4.28 -3.54 13.67
CA LEU A 23 -3.72 -2.44 14.47
C LEU A 23 -3.27 -2.89 15.86
N ALA A 24 -4.06 -3.72 16.54
CA ALA A 24 -3.69 -4.24 17.86
C ALA A 24 -2.42 -5.10 17.81
N VAL A 25 -2.28 -5.96 16.79
CA VAL A 25 -1.09 -6.78 16.58
C VAL A 25 0.13 -5.90 16.29
N VAL A 26 0.01 -4.94 15.38
CA VAL A 26 1.10 -4.00 15.05
C VAL A 26 1.52 -3.20 16.29
N GLN A 27 0.56 -2.70 17.08
CA GLN A 27 0.84 -1.97 18.32
C GLN A 27 1.60 -2.85 19.32
N GLN A 28 1.10 -4.06 19.59
CA GLN A 28 1.73 -4.96 20.55
C GLN A 28 3.13 -5.38 20.10
N GLN A 29 3.29 -5.70 18.81
CA GLN A 29 4.59 -6.01 18.21
C GLN A 29 5.55 -4.83 18.33
N THR A 30 5.08 -3.60 18.08
CA THR A 30 5.91 -2.38 18.20
C THR A 30 6.41 -2.20 19.63
N ILE A 31 5.54 -2.36 20.64
CA ILE A 31 5.94 -2.26 22.05
C ILE A 31 6.98 -3.32 22.40
N LEU A 32 6.74 -4.58 22.02
CA LEU A 32 7.70 -5.67 22.27
C LEU A 32 9.03 -5.42 21.55
N MET A 33 9.01 -4.86 20.34
CA MET A 33 10.21 -4.55 19.58
C MET A 33 11.01 -3.40 20.18
N ILE A 34 10.32 -2.38 20.73
CA ILE A 34 10.96 -1.31 21.51
C ILE A 34 11.62 -1.89 22.76
N LEU A 35 10.91 -2.72 23.53
CA LEU A 35 11.46 -3.37 24.73
C LEU A 35 12.66 -4.26 24.40
N ALA A 36 12.56 -5.05 23.33
CA ALA A 36 13.67 -5.87 22.84
C ALA A 36 14.85 -4.99 22.41
N GLY A 37 14.61 -3.85 21.75
CA GLY A 37 15.63 -2.88 21.38
C GLY A 37 16.35 -2.31 22.61
N ILE A 38 15.61 -1.91 23.64
CA ILE A 38 16.20 -1.43 24.91
C ILE A 38 17.06 -2.52 25.56
N ALA A 39 16.53 -3.75 25.66
CA ALA A 39 17.27 -4.88 26.23
C ALA A 39 18.54 -5.21 25.43
N ALA A 40 18.47 -5.16 24.10
CA ALA A 40 19.61 -5.37 23.22
C ALA A 40 20.68 -4.29 23.40
N LEU A 41 20.29 -3.01 23.51
CA LEU A 41 21.23 -1.90 23.77
C LEU A 41 21.90 -2.04 25.13
N ALA A 42 21.14 -2.35 26.17
CA ALA A 42 21.68 -2.60 27.51
C ALA A 42 22.68 -3.77 27.50
N GLY A 43 22.29 -4.88 26.86
CA GLY A 43 23.15 -6.04 26.66
C GLY A 43 24.43 -5.71 25.90
N LEU A 44 24.36 -4.89 24.85
CA LEU A 44 25.51 -4.45 24.06
C LEU A 44 26.50 -3.61 24.89
N VAL A 45 25.99 -2.71 25.74
CA VAL A 45 26.81 -1.93 26.67
C VAL A 45 27.47 -2.85 27.69
N SER A 46 26.71 -3.76 28.31
CA SER A 46 27.25 -4.73 29.27
C SER A 46 28.29 -5.65 28.63
N LEU A 47 28.10 -6.07 27.39
CA LEU A 47 29.05 -6.87 26.64
C LEU A 47 30.36 -6.11 26.39
N ASN A 48 30.27 -4.84 26.01
CA ASN A 48 31.44 -3.97 25.85
C ASN A 48 32.25 -3.83 27.14
N ILE A 49 31.56 -3.60 28.26
CA ILE A 49 32.18 -3.50 29.59
C ILE A 49 32.86 -4.83 29.94
N ALA A 50 32.17 -5.96 29.77
CA ALA A 50 32.71 -7.28 30.07
C ALA A 50 33.94 -7.59 29.21
N PHE A 51 33.89 -7.29 27.91
CA PHE A 51 35.00 -7.53 26.99
C PHE A 51 36.20 -6.63 27.29
N TYR A 52 35.95 -5.37 27.64
CA TYR A 52 36.99 -4.44 28.10
C TYR A 52 37.72 -5.00 29.32
N PHE A 53 36.99 -5.43 30.36
CA PHE A 53 37.59 -6.00 31.56
C PHE A 53 38.36 -7.29 31.25
N ALA A 54 37.83 -8.14 30.38
CA ALA A 54 38.53 -9.36 29.95
C ALA A 54 39.85 -9.04 29.24
N LEU A 55 39.85 -8.12 28.27
CA LEU A 55 41.06 -7.65 27.59
C LEU A 55 42.07 -7.05 28.58
N ASN A 56 41.59 -6.21 29.49
CA ASN A 56 42.42 -5.53 30.48
C ASN A 56 43.10 -6.49 31.47
N THR A 57 42.72 -7.77 31.51
CA THR A 57 43.46 -8.80 32.26
C THR A 57 44.76 -9.23 31.59
N TRP A 58 44.88 -9.06 30.28
CA TRP A 58 46.04 -9.51 29.48
C TRP A 58 46.88 -8.36 28.94
N MET A 59 46.36 -7.13 28.92
CA MET A 59 47.04 -5.96 28.37
C MET A 59 46.68 -4.67 29.12
N SER A 60 47.43 -3.59 28.87
CA SER A 60 47.11 -2.29 29.45
C SER A 60 45.78 -1.73 28.96
N ALA A 61 45.14 -0.91 29.78
CA ALA A 61 43.89 -0.20 29.49
C ALA A 61 43.86 0.46 28.09
N THR A 62 44.96 1.09 27.67
CA THR A 62 45.04 1.77 26.36
C THR A 62 44.87 0.80 25.20
N TYR A 63 45.60 -0.32 25.21
CA TYR A 63 45.49 -1.34 24.16
C TYR A 63 44.14 -2.06 24.20
N ALA A 64 43.59 -2.33 25.39
CA ALA A 64 42.27 -2.93 25.55
C ALA A 64 41.18 -2.04 24.94
N ALA A 65 41.20 -0.73 25.24
CA ALA A 65 40.26 0.23 24.67
C ALA A 65 40.41 0.35 23.14
N ALA A 66 41.64 0.35 22.62
CA ALA A 66 41.90 0.43 21.18
C ALA A 66 41.35 -0.78 20.42
N ILE A 67 41.58 -2.00 20.93
CA ILE A 67 41.05 -3.24 20.32
C ILE A 67 39.52 -3.28 20.39
N LEU A 68 38.94 -2.88 21.53
CA LEU A 68 37.48 -2.81 21.66
C LEU A 68 36.86 -1.81 20.67
N ALA A 69 37.49 -0.65 20.50
CA ALA A 69 37.04 0.36 19.54
C ALA A 69 37.10 -0.16 18.10
N LEU A 70 38.18 -0.85 17.72
CA LEU A 70 38.29 -1.50 16.41
C LEU A 70 37.22 -2.58 16.21
N GLY A 71 36.95 -3.39 17.24
CA GLY A 71 35.87 -4.39 17.20
C GLY A 71 34.50 -3.76 16.96
N ASN A 72 34.19 -2.64 17.64
CA ASN A 72 32.94 -1.91 17.44
C ASN A 72 32.84 -1.27 16.05
N LEU A 73 33.95 -0.77 15.50
CA LEU A 73 33.97 -0.27 14.12
C LEU A 73 33.69 -1.38 13.11
N LEU A 74 34.28 -2.57 13.30
CA LEU A 74 33.99 -3.73 12.47
C LEU A 74 32.52 -4.16 12.56
N LEU A 75 31.94 -4.18 13.77
CA LEU A 75 30.51 -4.43 13.96
C LEU A 75 29.64 -3.38 13.26
N ALA A 76 30.01 -2.10 13.32
CA ALA A 76 29.29 -1.03 12.63
C ALA A 76 29.30 -1.21 11.11
N VAL A 77 30.46 -1.56 10.53
CA VAL A 77 30.58 -1.90 9.10
C VAL A 77 29.68 -3.10 8.76
N LEU A 78 29.68 -4.13 9.60
CA LEU A 78 28.85 -5.32 9.39
C LEU A 78 27.35 -4.95 9.38
N PHE A 79 26.89 -4.14 10.33
CA PHE A 79 25.51 -3.64 10.35
C PHE A 79 25.17 -2.78 9.13
N ALA A 80 26.09 -1.93 8.67
CA ALA A 80 25.90 -1.11 7.47
C ALA A 80 25.83 -1.95 6.19
N LEU A 81 26.48 -3.12 6.14
CA LEU A 81 26.34 -4.06 5.03
C LEU A 81 25.00 -4.79 5.07
N PHE A 82 24.56 -5.24 6.26
CA PHE A 82 23.27 -5.92 6.40
C PHE A 82 22.07 -5.00 6.20
N SER A 83 22.17 -3.71 6.55
CA SER A 83 21.05 -2.77 6.37
C SER A 83 20.70 -2.53 4.90
N LYS A 84 21.65 -2.68 3.97
CA LYS A 84 21.43 -2.51 2.54
C LYS A 84 20.41 -3.49 1.94
N GLY A 85 20.19 -4.64 2.60
CA GLY A 85 19.21 -5.64 2.17
C GLY A 85 17.77 -5.33 2.58
N ILE A 86 17.53 -4.35 3.44
CA ILE A 86 16.20 -4.02 3.98
C ILE A 86 15.66 -2.81 3.20
N SER A 87 15.07 -3.04 2.03
CA SER A 87 14.48 -1.99 1.19
C SER A 87 12.96 -2.07 1.18
N ALA A 88 12.32 -1.09 1.81
CA ALA A 88 10.87 -0.92 1.76
C ALA A 88 10.36 -0.73 0.31
N GLU A 89 11.20 -0.15 -0.56
CA GLU A 89 10.89 0.04 -1.99
C GLU A 89 10.62 -1.30 -2.69
N GLN A 90 11.42 -2.33 -2.38
CA GLN A 90 11.22 -3.67 -2.96
C GLN A 90 9.96 -4.34 -2.42
N GLU A 91 9.61 -4.11 -1.16
CA GLU A 91 8.39 -4.68 -0.56
C GLU A 91 7.11 -4.04 -1.11
N ILE A 92 7.15 -2.75 -1.45
CA ILE A 92 5.97 -2.02 -1.95
C ILE A 92 5.88 -1.99 -3.48
N ALA A 93 6.94 -2.33 -4.21
CA ALA A 93 6.97 -2.27 -5.68
C ALA A 93 5.75 -2.96 -6.34
N PRO A 94 5.32 -4.17 -5.96
CA PRO A 94 4.13 -4.79 -6.56
C PRO A 94 2.83 -4.02 -6.26
N ALA A 95 2.72 -3.42 -5.08
CA ALA A 95 1.55 -2.61 -4.72
C ALA A 95 1.53 -1.27 -5.46
N VAL A 96 2.70 -0.70 -5.73
CA VAL A 96 2.88 0.50 -6.56
C VAL A 96 2.51 0.19 -8.01
N GLU A 97 3.00 -0.91 -8.58
CA GLU A 97 2.63 -1.36 -9.94
C GLU A 97 1.13 -1.57 -10.08
N LEU A 98 0.48 -2.26 -9.12
CA LEU A 98 -0.98 -2.45 -9.14
C LEU A 98 -1.76 -1.14 -9.07
N ARG A 99 -1.31 -0.18 -8.26
CA ARG A 99 -1.92 1.16 -8.20
C ARG A 99 -1.77 1.87 -9.53
N ASP A 100 -0.59 1.82 -10.13
CA ASP A 100 -0.30 2.52 -11.38
C ASP A 100 -1.10 1.92 -12.55
N MET A 101 -1.28 0.59 -12.59
CA MET A 101 -2.19 -0.08 -13.53
C MET A 101 -3.64 0.37 -13.34
N ALA A 102 -4.13 0.44 -12.09
CA ALA A 102 -5.50 0.87 -11.82
C ALA A 102 -5.74 2.35 -12.18
N ILE A 103 -4.73 3.22 -12.02
CA ILE A 103 -4.79 4.62 -12.46
C ILE A 103 -4.87 4.69 -13.99
N ALA A 104 -4.03 3.92 -14.69
CA ALA A 104 -4.03 3.86 -16.15
C ALA A 104 -5.38 3.38 -16.72
N GLU A 105 -6.02 2.41 -16.07
CA GLU A 105 -7.36 1.92 -16.47
C GLU A 105 -8.43 3.01 -16.30
N ILE A 106 -8.37 3.80 -15.21
CA ILE A 106 -9.28 4.94 -15.02
C ILE A 106 -9.04 6.02 -16.07
N GLU A 107 -7.79 6.28 -16.45
CA GLU A 107 -7.47 7.24 -17.51
C GLU A 107 -8.05 6.82 -18.86
N ASP A 108 -7.94 5.54 -19.22
CA ASP A 108 -8.51 4.98 -20.46
C ASP A 108 -10.06 5.05 -20.45
N ASP A 109 -10.68 4.68 -19.33
CA ASP A 109 -12.14 4.80 -19.15
C ASP A 109 -12.62 6.26 -19.30
N LEU A 110 -11.89 7.22 -18.74
CA LEU A 110 -12.23 8.65 -18.85
C LEU A 110 -12.07 9.18 -20.28
N GLU A 111 -11.06 8.74 -21.03
CA GLU A 111 -10.86 9.12 -22.43
C GLU A 111 -11.97 8.55 -23.33
N ASN A 112 -12.35 7.30 -23.08
CA ASN A 112 -13.47 6.64 -23.77
C ASN A 112 -14.80 7.37 -23.48
N MET A 113 -15.09 7.69 -22.21
CA MET A 113 -16.29 8.45 -21.82
C MET A 113 -16.32 9.86 -22.45
N ALA A 114 -15.17 10.53 -22.53
CA ALA A 114 -15.08 11.85 -23.17
C ALA A 114 -15.33 11.77 -24.69
N THR A 115 -14.90 10.68 -25.33
CA THR A 115 -15.13 10.42 -26.75
C THR A 115 -16.61 10.14 -27.01
N ASP A 116 -17.22 9.23 -26.24
CA ASP A 116 -18.65 8.92 -26.32
C ASP A 116 -19.52 10.17 -26.12
N ALA A 117 -19.17 11.03 -25.15
CA ALA A 117 -19.88 12.28 -24.91
C ALA A 117 -19.78 13.25 -26.10
N ARG A 118 -18.61 13.34 -26.76
CA ARG A 118 -18.43 14.18 -27.96
C ARG A 118 -19.24 13.64 -29.14
N GLU A 119 -19.26 12.34 -29.36
CA GLU A 119 -20.06 11.70 -30.41
C GLU A 119 -21.56 11.95 -30.19
N LEU A 120 -22.02 11.84 -28.94
CA LEU A 120 -23.42 12.08 -28.56
C LEU A 120 -23.81 13.54 -28.80
N VAL A 121 -22.95 14.50 -28.46
CA VAL A 121 -23.15 15.92 -28.75
C VAL A 121 -23.17 16.20 -30.25
N GLN A 122 -22.28 15.58 -31.04
CA GLN A 122 -22.28 15.74 -32.50
C GLN A 122 -23.54 15.14 -33.14
N ALA A 123 -24.01 13.98 -32.67
CA ALA A 123 -25.25 13.38 -33.12
C ALA A 123 -26.45 14.31 -32.85
N VAL A 124 -26.54 14.90 -31.65
CA VAL A 124 -27.59 15.88 -31.30
C VAL A 124 -27.50 17.15 -32.14
N LYS A 125 -26.28 17.66 -32.40
CA LYS A 125 -26.08 18.87 -33.21
C LYS A 125 -26.48 18.66 -34.68
N ASN A 126 -26.22 17.47 -35.23
CA ASN A 126 -26.60 17.09 -36.59
C ASN A 126 -28.11 16.88 -36.76
N ILE A 127 -28.83 16.53 -35.69
CA ILE A 127 -30.30 16.46 -35.67
C ILE A 127 -30.92 17.86 -35.82
N GLY A 128 -30.33 18.89 -35.20
CA GLY A 128 -30.79 20.29 -35.34
C GLY A 128 -30.60 20.87 -36.75
N ALA A 129 -29.70 20.31 -37.55
CA ALA A 129 -29.43 20.76 -38.92
C ALA A 129 -30.41 20.15 -39.96
N ASN A 130 -31.22 19.14 -39.63
CA ASN A 130 -32.16 18.51 -40.57
C ASN A 130 -33.44 17.98 -39.88
N PRO A 131 -34.44 18.85 -39.63
CA PRO A 131 -35.59 18.54 -38.75
C PRO A 131 -36.71 17.69 -39.39
N LEU A 132 -36.59 17.24 -40.65
CA LEU A 132 -37.72 16.61 -41.37
C LEU A 132 -37.55 15.12 -41.71
N GLY A 133 -36.43 14.47 -41.35
CA GLY A 133 -36.15 13.07 -41.75
C GLY A 133 -35.95 12.03 -40.64
N SER A 134 -35.84 12.43 -39.36
CA SER A 134 -35.13 11.61 -38.34
C SER A 134 -35.96 11.15 -37.13
N ILE A 135 -37.28 11.41 -37.10
CA ILE A 135 -38.14 11.00 -35.99
C ILE A 135 -38.12 9.48 -35.69
N PRO A 136 -38.01 8.56 -36.67
CA PRO A 136 -37.97 7.12 -36.37
C PRO A 136 -36.65 6.65 -35.72
N ALA A 137 -35.53 7.36 -35.93
CA ALA A 137 -34.20 6.93 -35.48
C ALA A 137 -33.94 7.24 -34.00
N LEU A 138 -34.68 8.19 -33.41
CA LEU A 138 -34.53 8.63 -32.02
C LEU A 138 -35.18 7.68 -31.00
N LEU A 139 -36.19 6.92 -31.43
CA LEU A 139 -36.95 6.05 -30.53
C LEU A 139 -36.27 4.68 -30.33
N LEU A 140 -35.49 4.21 -31.32
CA LEU A 140 -34.85 2.90 -31.26
C LEU A 140 -33.82 2.74 -30.12
N PRO A 141 -32.91 3.70 -29.85
CA PRO A 141 -31.94 3.56 -28.77
C PRO A 141 -32.61 3.58 -27.39
N ILE A 142 -33.58 4.47 -27.17
CA ILE A 142 -34.31 4.57 -25.90
C ILE A 142 -35.15 3.31 -25.64
N ILE A 143 -35.85 2.81 -26.67
CA ILE A 143 -36.62 1.56 -26.59
C ILE A 143 -35.68 0.37 -26.32
N SER A 144 -34.50 0.32 -26.95
CA SER A 144 -33.53 -0.75 -26.72
C SER A 144 -32.90 -0.69 -25.32
N ALA A 145 -32.64 0.50 -24.77
CA ALA A 145 -32.13 0.68 -23.41
C ALA A 145 -33.17 0.26 -22.36
N LEU A 146 -34.43 0.66 -22.54
CA LEU A 146 -35.56 0.25 -21.69
C LEU A 146 -35.85 -1.26 -21.79
N LEU A 147 -35.67 -1.88 -22.96
CA LEU A 147 -35.83 -3.33 -23.14
C LEU A 147 -34.68 -4.13 -22.54
N LYS A 148 -33.46 -3.60 -22.54
CA LYS A 148 -32.28 -4.26 -21.95
C LYS A 148 -32.35 -4.29 -20.42
N GLU A 149 -32.88 -3.24 -19.79
CA GLU A 149 -33.10 -3.18 -18.35
C GLU A 149 -34.18 -4.17 -17.87
N LYS A 150 -35.21 -4.44 -18.69
CA LYS A 150 -36.27 -5.41 -18.38
C LYS A 150 -35.85 -6.88 -18.60
N ARG A 151 -34.80 -7.13 -19.38
CA ARG A 151 -34.34 -8.48 -19.75
C ARG A 151 -33.15 -8.98 -18.93
N GLY A 152 -32.65 -8.17 -17.99
CA GLY A 152 -31.56 -8.48 -17.07
C GLY A 152 -31.97 -8.78 -15.62
N ASN A 153 -33.25 -9.07 -15.36
CA ASN A 153 -33.74 -9.67 -14.11
C ASN A 153 -34.04 -11.15 -14.30
#